data_AF-A0A955WL15-F1
#
_entry.id   AF-A0A955WL15-F1
#
_cell.length_a   1.000
_cell.length_b   1.000
_cell.length_c   1.000
_cell.angle_alpha   90.00
_cell.angle_beta   90.00
_cell.angle_gamma   90.00
#
_symmetry.space_group_name_H-M   'P 1'
#
loop_
_entity.id
_entity.type
_entity.pdbx_description
1 polymer ?
#
loop_
_entity_poly.entity_id
_entity_poly.type
_entity_poly.pdbx_seq_one_letter_code
_entity_poly.pdbx_strand_id
1 'polypeptide(L)'
;MLKTVRLIGPWFILAHVIALHVFIAWFQGPGDAVAETQAPGEVAAPEAPVAANEALGGVLDEPPEPEPVAPPLVERPGPLDPDRIYVDGAQTLAELDADWLAELTLDPELQATATRMLTRGKVPFGAVVVVDVKTGDVLAMADRYDEQHAIAPKLDPKGPPHLALRALAPAASVFKMVTAAALIESGVSPSREFAYKTGSSKIYGDHLEDLGAGAPKTDMIDAFADSNNGFFARLADQKLSREAIELMARRFGF
;
A
#
# COMPACT_ATOMS: atom_id res chain seq x y z
N MET A 1 -21.84 39.59 -3.35
CA MET A 1 -20.84 39.30 -2.30
C MET A 1 -21.06 37.89 -1.81
N LEU A 2 -20.25 36.91 -2.24
CA LEU A 2 -20.31 35.54 -1.70
C LEU A 2 -19.28 35.40 -0.57
N LYS A 3 -19.73 34.89 0.59
CA LYS A 3 -18.87 34.54 1.73
C LYS A 3 -18.43 33.08 1.58
N THR A 4 -17.12 32.85 1.50
CA THR A 4 -16.51 31.52 1.46
C THR A 4 -16.17 31.08 2.87
N VAL A 5 -16.65 29.90 3.30
CA VAL A 5 -16.26 29.27 4.57
C VAL A 5 -15.23 28.18 4.28
N ARG A 6 -14.01 28.32 4.82
CA ARG A 6 -12.96 27.29 4.78
C ARG A 6 -13.29 26.20 5.81
N LEU A 7 -13.76 25.05 5.34
CA LEU A 7 -14.11 23.89 6.18
C LEU A 7 -12.90 23.08 6.67
N ILE A 8 -11.70 23.29 6.11
CA ILE A 8 -10.49 22.55 6.52
C ILE A 8 -9.34 23.54 6.67
N GLY A 9 -9.16 24.04 7.90
CA GLY A 9 -8.05 24.89 8.27
C GLY A 9 -6.81 24.08 8.68
N PRO A 10 -5.61 24.71 8.73
CA PRO A 10 -4.36 24.04 9.10
C PRO A 10 -4.40 23.34 10.47
N TRP A 11 -5.30 23.77 11.37
CA TRP A 11 -5.55 23.12 12.66
C TRP A 11 -6.11 21.71 12.56
N PHE A 12 -6.89 21.40 11.52
CA PHE A 12 -7.48 20.07 11.32
C PHE A 12 -6.43 19.04 10.92
N ILE A 13 -5.47 19.44 10.08
CA ILE A 13 -4.32 18.63 9.66
C ILE A 13 -3.37 18.41 10.84
N LEU A 14 -3.08 19.47 11.61
CA LEU A 14 -2.20 19.37 12.78
C LEU A 14 -2.77 18.44 13.85
N ALA A 15 -4.09 18.48 14.09
CA ALA A 15 -4.77 17.59 15.03
C ALA A 15 -4.67 16.11 14.59
N HIS A 16 -4.81 15.83 13.30
CA HIS A 16 -4.70 14.46 12.77
C HIS A 16 -3.26 13.92 12.83
N VAL A 17 -2.26 14.77 12.56
CA VAL A 17 -0.84 14.37 12.65
C VAL A 17 -0.42 14.07 14.10
N ILE A 18 -0.91 14.86 15.07
CA ILE A 18 -0.66 14.61 16.50
C ILE A 18 -1.34 13.32 16.95
N ALA A 19 -2.60 13.09 16.55
CA ALA A 19 -3.32 11.86 16.86
C ALA A 19 -2.61 10.62 16.30
N LEU A 20 -2.05 10.71 15.09
CA LEU A 20 -1.27 9.64 14.47
C LEU A 20 0.05 9.36 15.22
N HIS A 21 0.76 10.39 15.68
CA HIS A 21 2.01 10.22 16.45
C HIS A 21 1.76 9.58 17.82
N VAL A 22 0.69 9.98 18.51
CA VAL A 22 0.28 9.34 19.77
C VAL A 22 -0.13 7.89 19.54
N PHE A 23 -0.80 7.60 18.42
CA PHE A 23 -1.19 6.24 18.03
C PHE A 23 0.03 5.33 17.78
N ILE A 24 1.07 5.82 17.08
CA ILE A 24 2.30 5.05 16.80
C ILE A 24 3.09 4.78 18.08
N ALA A 25 3.26 5.78 18.94
CA ALA A 25 4.00 5.63 20.20
C ALA A 25 3.33 4.65 21.18
N TRP A 26 2.00 4.50 21.11
CA TRP A 26 1.24 3.62 22.00
C TRP A 26 1.19 2.16 21.50
N PHE A 27 1.47 1.90 20.22
CA PHE A 27 1.49 0.54 19.66
C PHE A 27 2.84 -0.18 19.88
N GLN A 28 3.93 0.55 20.08
CA GLN A 28 5.28 0.00 20.34
C GLN A 28 5.55 -0.32 21.83
N GLY A 29 4.59 -0.95 22.52
CA GLY A 29 4.84 -1.52 23.87
C GLY A 29 5.99 -2.54 23.87
N PRO A 30 6.60 -2.86 25.04
CA PRO A 30 7.89 -3.54 25.12
C PRO A 30 7.82 -4.91 24.44
N GLY A 31 8.76 -5.15 23.51
CA GLY A 31 8.75 -6.31 22.63
C GLY A 31 9.11 -7.61 23.34
N ASP A 32 8.33 -8.65 23.05
CA ASP A 32 8.73 -10.04 23.22
C ASP A 32 8.85 -10.68 21.84
N ALA A 33 10.00 -11.34 21.63
CA ALA A 33 10.40 -11.99 20.38
C ALA A 33 9.55 -13.24 20.11
N VAL A 34 9.07 -13.40 18.87
CA VAL A 34 8.42 -14.63 18.41
C VAL A 34 9.38 -15.42 17.52
N ALA A 35 9.58 -16.69 17.87
CA ALA A 35 10.51 -17.62 17.26
C ALA A 35 10.06 -18.08 15.85
N GLU A 36 11.06 -18.22 14.97
CA GLU A 36 10.96 -18.74 13.60
C GLU A 36 10.54 -20.22 13.58
N THR A 37 9.58 -20.58 12.72
CA THR A 37 9.23 -21.97 12.43
C THR A 37 9.47 -22.25 10.94
N GLN A 38 10.31 -23.25 10.64
CA GLN A 38 10.73 -23.68 9.30
C GLN A 38 9.61 -24.38 8.52
N ALA A 39 9.59 -24.19 7.20
CA ALA A 39 8.73 -24.90 6.25
C ALA A 39 9.33 -26.26 5.82
N PRO A 40 8.52 -27.32 5.57
CA PRO A 40 9.01 -28.62 5.14
C PRO A 40 9.22 -28.73 3.62
N GLY A 41 10.13 -29.62 3.24
CA GLY A 41 10.79 -29.74 1.94
C GLY A 41 9.99 -30.33 0.79
N GLU A 42 10.51 -30.05 -0.40
CA GLU A 42 9.99 -30.41 -1.73
C GLU A 42 10.30 -31.87 -2.09
N VAL A 43 9.32 -32.59 -2.63
CA VAL A 43 9.41 -34.02 -2.98
C VAL A 43 9.49 -34.17 -4.50
N ALA A 44 10.53 -34.86 -4.98
CA ALA A 44 10.79 -35.15 -6.39
C ALA A 44 9.83 -36.20 -6.97
N ALA A 45 9.49 -36.05 -8.26
CA ALA A 45 8.67 -36.98 -9.04
C ALA A 45 9.52 -38.08 -9.74
N PRO A 46 8.98 -39.29 -9.99
CA PRO A 46 9.75 -40.43 -10.51
C PRO A 46 9.81 -40.49 -12.04
N GLU A 47 10.94 -41.00 -12.56
CA GLU A 47 11.18 -41.31 -13.97
C GLU A 47 10.49 -42.61 -14.43
N ALA A 48 10.11 -42.66 -15.72
CA ALA A 48 9.51 -43.81 -16.39
C ALA A 48 10.36 -44.25 -17.62
N PRO A 49 10.25 -45.51 -18.07
CA PRO A 49 11.38 -46.26 -18.60
C PRO A 49 11.59 -46.18 -20.12
N VAL A 50 12.84 -46.43 -20.51
CA VAL A 50 13.36 -46.58 -21.87
C VAL A 50 12.93 -47.92 -22.48
N ALA A 51 12.37 -47.90 -23.69
CA ALA A 51 12.25 -49.07 -24.56
C ALA A 51 12.70 -48.71 -25.99
N ALA A 52 13.60 -49.53 -26.52
CA ALA A 52 14.22 -49.42 -27.82
C ALA A 52 13.26 -49.87 -28.95
N ASN A 53 13.43 -49.28 -30.13
CA ASN A 53 13.14 -49.94 -31.40
C ASN A 53 14.12 -49.42 -32.46
N GLU A 54 14.91 -50.34 -33.01
CA GLU A 54 15.76 -50.12 -34.17
C GLU A 54 14.98 -50.25 -35.49
N ALA A 55 15.47 -49.50 -36.47
CA ALA A 55 15.47 -49.74 -37.92
C ALA A 55 14.19 -49.44 -38.73
N LEU A 56 14.26 -48.41 -39.59
CA LEU A 56 14.40 -48.56 -41.05
C LEU A 56 14.28 -47.19 -41.77
N GLY A 57 15.27 -46.86 -42.62
CA GLY A 57 15.02 -46.16 -43.88
C GLY A 57 15.51 -44.70 -44.02
N GLY A 58 16.59 -44.53 -44.79
CA GLY A 58 16.77 -43.44 -45.75
C GLY A 58 17.20 -42.08 -45.22
N VAL A 59 18.51 -41.81 -45.23
CA VAL A 59 19.06 -40.45 -45.14
C VAL A 59 18.79 -39.74 -46.47
N LEU A 60 17.82 -38.83 -46.47
CA LEU A 60 17.77 -37.72 -47.42
C LEU A 60 18.44 -36.54 -46.71
N ASP A 61 19.48 -35.96 -47.30
CA ASP A 61 20.10 -34.74 -46.78
C ASP A 61 19.07 -33.61 -46.73
N GLU A 62 18.54 -33.36 -45.53
CA GLU A 62 17.70 -32.21 -45.25
C GLU A 62 18.62 -30.98 -45.15
N PRO A 63 18.35 -29.89 -45.88
CA PRO A 63 19.18 -28.69 -45.82
C PRO A 63 19.20 -28.16 -44.36
N PRO A 64 20.33 -27.60 -43.89
CA PRO A 64 20.46 -27.20 -42.50
C PRO A 64 19.33 -26.25 -42.11
N GLU A 65 18.61 -26.60 -41.04
CA GLU A 65 17.61 -25.70 -40.45
C GLU A 65 18.29 -24.35 -40.19
N PRO A 66 17.67 -23.23 -40.58
CA PRO A 66 18.24 -21.92 -40.28
C PRO A 66 18.41 -21.81 -38.77
N GLU A 67 19.63 -21.49 -38.31
CA GLU A 67 19.89 -21.28 -36.89
C GLU A 67 18.82 -20.35 -36.32
N PRO A 68 18.26 -20.65 -35.13
CA PRO A 68 17.26 -19.80 -34.52
C PRO A 68 17.85 -18.41 -34.35
N VAL A 69 17.39 -17.47 -35.19
CA VAL A 69 17.77 -16.07 -35.10
C VAL A 69 17.33 -15.60 -33.72
N ALA A 70 18.29 -15.39 -32.83
CA ALA A 70 18.02 -14.80 -31.52
C ALA A 70 17.17 -13.54 -31.75
N PRO A 71 16.03 -13.39 -31.06
CA PRO A 71 15.21 -12.20 -31.23
C PRO A 71 16.11 -10.97 -31.03
N PRO A 72 15.96 -9.93 -31.85
CA PRO A 72 16.79 -8.73 -31.73
C PRO A 72 16.73 -8.27 -30.28
N LEU A 73 17.88 -7.95 -29.70
CA LEU A 73 17.95 -7.34 -28.38
C LEU A 73 17.08 -6.09 -28.42
N VAL A 74 15.88 -6.16 -27.84
CA VAL A 74 15.04 -4.99 -27.67
C VAL A 74 15.76 -4.16 -26.62
N GLU A 75 16.41 -3.09 -27.06
CA GLU A 75 16.94 -2.09 -26.14
C GLU A 75 15.78 -1.62 -25.25
N ARG A 76 15.94 -1.82 -23.95
CA ARG A 76 14.99 -1.37 -22.95
C ARG A 76 15.60 -0.16 -22.26
N PRO A 77 14.81 0.87 -21.94
CA PRO A 77 15.30 1.96 -21.12
C PRO A 77 15.86 1.42 -19.81
N GLY A 78 16.95 2.03 -19.35
CA GLY A 78 17.52 1.74 -18.04
C GLY A 78 16.59 2.13 -16.89
N PRO A 79 16.97 1.83 -15.64
CA PRO A 79 16.23 2.27 -14.47
C PRO A 79 16.15 3.81 -14.41
N LEU A 80 15.04 4.31 -13.86
CA LEU A 80 14.91 5.72 -13.51
C LEU A 80 15.90 6.07 -12.39
N ASP A 81 16.71 7.10 -12.59
CA ASP A 81 17.54 7.73 -11.56
C ASP A 81 16.77 8.91 -10.94
N PRO A 82 16.27 8.80 -9.68
CA PRO A 82 15.52 9.87 -9.03
C PRO A 82 16.34 11.15 -8.82
N ASP A 83 17.66 11.06 -8.76
CA ASP A 83 18.56 12.20 -8.55
C ASP A 83 18.78 13.03 -9.83
N ARG A 84 18.31 12.51 -10.98
CA ARG A 84 18.40 13.16 -12.30
C ARG A 84 17.07 13.64 -12.84
N ILE A 85 16.12 13.90 -11.94
CA ILE A 85 14.84 14.51 -12.29
C ILE A 85 15.01 16.03 -12.39
N TYR A 86 14.61 16.62 -13.51
CA TYR A 86 14.65 18.07 -13.72
C TYR A 86 13.37 18.58 -14.38
N VAL A 87 13.18 19.89 -14.33
CA VAL A 87 12.02 20.57 -14.95
C VAL A 87 12.48 21.29 -16.21
N ASP A 88 11.85 20.99 -17.34
CA ASP A 88 12.02 21.71 -18.59
C ASP A 88 10.67 22.30 -19.04
N GLY A 89 10.53 23.61 -18.91
CA GLY A 89 9.27 24.31 -19.14
C GLY A 89 8.15 23.80 -18.22
N ALA A 90 7.17 23.11 -18.79
CA ALA A 90 6.02 22.55 -18.07
C ALA A 90 6.16 21.04 -17.81
N GLN A 91 7.23 20.40 -18.29
CA GLN A 91 7.45 18.96 -18.15
C GLN A 91 8.43 18.68 -17.02
N THR A 92 8.16 17.61 -16.29
CA THR A 92 9.16 17.00 -15.42
C THR A 92 9.79 15.84 -16.17
N LEU A 93 11.10 15.88 -16.36
CA LEU A 93 11.86 14.93 -17.17
C LEU A 93 12.90 14.21 -16.31
N ALA A 94 13.26 13.00 -16.71
CA ALA A 94 14.34 12.25 -16.08
C ALA A 94 15.16 11.50 -17.11
N GLU A 95 16.48 11.61 -17.01
CA GLU A 95 17.40 10.82 -17.83
C GLU A 95 17.35 9.35 -17.41
N LEU A 96 17.27 8.47 -18.40
CA LEU A 96 17.41 7.03 -18.27
C LEU A 96 18.71 6.60 -18.99
N ASP A 97 19.26 5.42 -18.66
CA ASP A 97 20.46 4.93 -19.35
C ASP A 97 20.26 4.83 -20.88
N ALA A 98 21.38 4.87 -21.62
CA ALA A 98 21.43 4.75 -23.08
C ALA A 98 20.69 5.87 -23.85
N ASP A 99 20.80 7.12 -23.38
CA ASP A 99 20.23 8.32 -24.01
C ASP A 99 18.68 8.34 -24.07
N TRP A 100 18.03 7.60 -23.17
CA TRP A 100 16.58 7.62 -23.03
C TRP A 100 16.14 8.74 -22.09
N LEU A 101 14.96 9.32 -22.35
CA LEU A 101 14.35 10.34 -21.50
C LEU A 101 12.95 9.90 -21.10
N ALA A 102 12.65 9.95 -19.81
CA ALA A 102 11.31 9.76 -19.28
C ALA A 102 10.62 11.11 -19.11
N GLU A 103 9.43 11.28 -19.68
CA GLU A 103 8.49 12.30 -19.25
C GLU A 103 7.70 11.77 -18.05
N LEU A 104 7.81 12.46 -16.91
CA LEU A 104 7.15 12.11 -15.67
C LEU A 104 5.82 12.85 -15.54
N THR A 105 4.90 12.26 -14.79
CA THR A 105 3.59 12.85 -14.48
C THR A 105 3.62 13.84 -13.31
N LEU A 106 4.81 14.08 -12.75
CA LEU A 106 5.00 14.98 -11.62
C LEU A 106 4.69 16.43 -12.02
N ASP A 107 3.84 17.07 -11.23
CA ASP A 107 3.60 18.50 -11.27
C ASP A 107 4.66 19.21 -10.40
N PRO A 108 5.49 20.10 -10.98
CA PRO A 108 6.56 20.76 -10.24
C PRO A 108 6.10 21.58 -9.03
N GLU A 109 4.92 22.21 -9.11
CA GLU A 109 4.39 23.05 -8.03
C GLU A 109 3.87 22.20 -6.86
N LEU A 110 3.18 21.10 -7.16
CA LEU A 110 2.71 20.13 -6.18
C LEU A 110 3.90 19.41 -5.52
N GLN A 111 4.89 18.98 -6.30
CA GLN A 111 6.12 18.36 -5.80
C GLN A 111 6.84 19.31 -4.83
N ALA A 112 7.13 20.55 -5.25
CA ALA A 112 7.78 21.54 -4.40
C ALA A 112 6.96 21.87 -3.14
N THR A 113 5.64 21.82 -3.23
CA THR A 113 4.75 22.02 -2.09
C THR A 113 4.80 20.87 -1.10
N ALA A 114 4.75 19.63 -1.58
CA ALA A 114 4.85 18.43 -0.75
C ALA A 114 6.20 18.38 0.00
N THR A 115 7.31 18.58 -0.72
CA THR A 115 8.66 18.66 -0.12
C THR A 115 8.73 19.75 0.94
N ARG A 116 8.25 20.96 0.63
CA ARG A 116 8.26 22.08 1.57
C ARG A 116 7.44 21.82 2.83
N MET A 117 6.31 21.11 2.73
CA MET A 117 5.50 20.75 3.90
C MET A 117 6.28 19.81 4.83
N LEU A 118 6.91 18.77 4.29
CA LEU A 118 7.72 17.82 5.04
C LEU A 118 8.93 18.50 5.71
N THR A 119 9.66 19.34 4.96
CA THR A 119 10.83 20.06 5.48
C THR A 119 10.45 21.08 6.56
N ARG A 120 9.42 21.93 6.32
CA ARG A 120 9.00 22.95 7.29
C ARG A 120 8.41 22.34 8.55
N GLY A 121 7.70 21.21 8.42
CA GLY A 121 7.18 20.45 9.55
C GLY A 121 8.26 19.76 10.39
N LYS A 122 9.52 19.73 9.93
CA LYS A 122 10.62 18.98 10.55
C LYS A 122 10.24 17.51 10.81
N VAL A 123 9.50 16.92 9.88
CA VAL A 123 8.94 15.56 10.01
C VAL A 123 10.07 14.53 10.08
N PRO A 124 10.31 13.84 11.22
CA PRO A 124 11.48 12.97 11.40
C PRO A 124 11.65 11.95 10.26
N PHE A 125 10.57 11.29 9.88
CA PHE A 125 10.48 10.55 8.64
C PHE A 125 9.03 10.52 8.16
N GLY A 126 8.80 10.53 6.86
CA GLY A 126 7.47 10.44 6.29
C GLY A 126 7.43 10.79 4.82
N ALA A 127 6.33 10.45 4.16
CA ALA A 127 6.12 10.70 2.75
C ALA A 127 4.75 11.32 2.47
N VAL A 128 4.67 12.04 1.36
CA VAL A 128 3.45 12.58 0.78
C VAL A 128 3.40 12.11 -0.66
N VAL A 129 2.27 11.51 -1.04
CA VAL A 129 1.98 11.13 -2.43
C VAL A 129 0.68 11.81 -2.83
N VAL A 130 0.67 12.44 -4.01
CA VAL A 130 -0.51 13.03 -4.62
C VAL A 130 -0.77 12.29 -5.92
N VAL A 131 -2.00 11.79 -6.07
CA VAL A 131 -2.40 10.97 -7.22
C VAL A 131 -3.64 11.61 -7.85
N ASP A 132 -3.65 11.74 -9.18
CA ASP A 132 -4.88 12.03 -9.92
C ASP A 132 -5.79 10.80 -9.87
N VAL A 133 -6.97 10.96 -9.26
CA VAL A 133 -7.89 9.83 -9.05
C VAL A 133 -8.52 9.28 -10.34
N LYS A 134 -8.50 10.04 -11.43
CA LYS A 134 -9.09 9.62 -12.71
C LYS A 134 -8.06 8.92 -13.59
N THR A 135 -6.83 9.42 -13.63
CA THR A 135 -5.78 8.87 -14.50
C THR A 135 -4.86 7.89 -13.78
N GLY A 136 -4.75 7.99 -12.45
CA GLY A 136 -3.77 7.26 -11.66
C GLY A 136 -2.38 7.91 -11.69
N ASP A 137 -2.24 9.08 -12.31
CA ASP A 137 -0.96 9.78 -12.41
C ASP A 137 -0.45 10.21 -11.04
N VAL A 138 0.84 9.99 -10.78
CA VAL A 138 1.52 10.47 -9.58
C VAL A 138 1.95 11.91 -9.83
N LEU A 139 1.19 12.86 -9.29
CA LEU A 139 1.43 14.29 -9.46
C LEU A 139 2.52 14.81 -8.50
N ALA A 140 2.70 14.14 -7.36
CA ALA A 140 3.81 14.42 -6.45
C ALA A 140 4.14 13.17 -5.64
N MET A 141 5.42 12.94 -5.40
CA MET A 141 5.93 11.90 -4.51
C MET A 141 7.18 12.46 -3.82
N ALA A 142 7.00 12.90 -2.57
CA ALA A 142 8.05 13.51 -1.78
C ALA A 142 8.16 12.81 -0.42
N ASP A 143 9.38 12.71 0.09
CA ASP A 143 9.64 12.20 1.42
C ASP A 143 10.67 13.06 2.16
N ARG A 144 10.74 12.83 3.47
CA ARG A 144 11.81 13.29 4.35
C ARG A 144 12.22 12.10 5.19
N TYR A 145 13.51 11.90 5.37
CA TYR A 145 14.08 10.92 6.27
C TYR A 145 15.27 11.52 7.00
N ASP A 146 15.18 11.60 8.32
CA ASP A 146 16.21 12.10 9.21
C ASP A 146 16.80 10.92 9.98
N GLU A 147 17.80 10.27 9.39
CA GLU A 147 18.45 9.06 9.91
C GLU A 147 18.98 9.24 11.35
N GLN A 148 19.31 10.48 11.72
CA GLN A 148 19.86 10.83 13.03
C GLN A 148 18.77 11.01 14.09
N HIS A 149 17.50 11.13 13.70
CA HIS A 149 16.41 11.33 14.62
C HIS A 149 16.07 10.03 15.38
N ALA A 150 15.90 10.12 16.69
CA ALA A 150 15.75 8.95 17.59
C ALA A 150 14.56 8.01 17.29
N ILE A 151 13.57 8.44 16.49
CA ILE A 151 12.39 7.65 16.14
C ILE A 151 12.42 7.15 14.69
N ALA A 152 13.44 7.54 13.90
CA ALA A 152 13.54 7.14 12.51
C ALA A 152 13.84 5.64 12.43
N PRO A 153 13.10 4.87 11.61
CA PRO A 153 13.37 3.46 11.44
C PRO A 153 14.71 3.28 10.71
N LYS A 154 15.42 2.17 10.96
CA LYS A 154 16.55 1.78 10.13
C LYS A 154 16.02 1.26 8.79
N LEU A 155 16.44 1.88 7.69
CA LEU A 155 16.04 1.49 6.35
C LEU A 155 17.07 0.52 5.76
N ASP A 156 16.61 -0.51 5.07
CA ASP A 156 17.49 -1.35 4.25
C ASP A 156 18.07 -0.50 3.10
N PRO A 157 19.40 -0.36 2.98
CA PRO A 157 20.03 0.35 1.86
C PRO A 157 19.70 -0.25 0.49
N LYS A 158 19.30 -1.54 0.43
CA LYS A 158 18.89 -2.21 -0.81
C LYS A 158 17.40 -2.02 -1.14
N GLY A 159 16.62 -1.44 -0.22
CA GLY A 159 15.20 -1.18 -0.43
C GLY A 159 14.96 -0.01 -1.41
N PRO A 160 13.69 0.20 -1.82
CA PRO A 160 13.33 1.30 -2.72
C PRO A 160 13.82 2.66 -2.21
N PRO A 161 14.27 3.59 -3.07
CA PRO A 161 14.84 4.86 -2.63
C PRO A 161 13.83 5.70 -1.85
N HIS A 162 12.56 5.73 -2.29
CA HIS A 162 11.52 6.57 -1.70
C HIS A 162 10.74 5.86 -0.57
N LEU A 163 10.49 6.56 0.53
CA LEU A 163 9.80 6.01 1.72
C LEU A 163 8.38 5.49 1.42
N ALA A 164 7.64 6.15 0.53
CA ALA A 164 6.28 5.72 0.17
C ALA A 164 6.23 4.34 -0.51
N LEU A 165 7.36 3.88 -1.05
CA LEU A 165 7.49 2.57 -1.71
C LEU A 165 7.95 1.47 -0.74
N ARG A 166 8.13 1.81 0.54
CA ARG A 166 8.58 0.89 1.58
C ARG A 166 7.43 0.52 2.52
N ALA A 167 7.35 -0.75 2.90
CA ALA A 167 6.38 -1.25 3.88
C ALA A 167 6.82 -0.92 5.33
N LEU A 168 6.82 0.35 5.70
CA LEU A 168 7.38 0.82 7.00
C LEU A 168 6.37 0.83 8.15
N ALA A 169 5.08 0.96 7.85
CA ALA A 169 4.06 1.12 8.87
C ALA A 169 2.81 0.31 8.49
N PRO A 170 2.09 -0.23 9.49
CA PRO A 170 0.79 -0.85 9.24
C PRO A 170 -0.19 0.20 8.72
N ALA A 171 -1.12 -0.23 7.87
CA ALA A 171 -2.21 0.61 7.37
C ALA A 171 -3.11 1.18 8.49
N ALA A 172 -3.10 0.55 9.67
CA ALA A 172 -3.85 1.00 10.84
C ALA A 172 -5.31 1.33 10.48
N SER A 173 -5.83 2.47 10.94
CA SER A 173 -7.22 2.83 10.72
C SER A 173 -7.59 3.18 9.28
N VAL A 174 -6.63 3.43 8.37
CA VAL A 174 -6.98 3.65 6.96
C VAL A 174 -7.53 2.38 6.30
N PHE A 175 -7.19 1.21 6.85
CA PHE A 175 -7.74 -0.07 6.40
C PHE A 175 -9.26 -0.18 6.62
N LYS A 176 -9.86 0.66 7.47
CA LYS A 176 -11.32 0.72 7.63
C LYS A 176 -12.04 1.08 6.33
N MET A 177 -11.38 1.72 5.36
CA MET A 177 -11.95 1.93 4.03
C MET A 177 -12.24 0.60 3.33
N VAL A 178 -11.31 -0.35 3.43
CA VAL A 178 -11.44 -1.70 2.88
C VAL A 178 -12.59 -2.44 3.59
N THR A 179 -12.61 -2.39 4.92
CA THR A 179 -13.66 -3.04 5.71
C THR A 179 -15.05 -2.42 5.44
N ALA A 180 -15.17 -1.10 5.39
CA ALA A 180 -16.40 -0.40 5.08
C ALA A 180 -16.91 -0.75 3.67
N ALA A 181 -16.03 -0.74 2.67
CA ALA A 181 -16.38 -1.13 1.31
C ALA A 181 -16.89 -2.58 1.24
N ALA A 182 -16.23 -3.51 1.93
CA ALA A 182 -16.66 -4.90 1.99
C ALA A 182 -18.05 -5.05 2.65
N LEU A 183 -18.32 -4.30 3.72
CA LEU A 183 -19.64 -4.28 4.38
C LEU A 183 -20.74 -3.73 3.46
N ILE A 184 -20.45 -2.65 2.73
CA ILE A 184 -21.40 -2.05 1.79
C ILE A 184 -21.70 -3.02 0.65
N GLU A 185 -20.66 -3.66 0.09
CA GLU A 185 -20.80 -4.68 -0.97
C GLU A 185 -21.63 -5.89 -0.49
N SER A 186 -21.56 -6.26 0.79
CA SER A 186 -22.38 -7.34 1.37
C SER A 186 -23.82 -6.92 1.70
N GLY A 187 -24.21 -5.69 1.36
CA GLY A 187 -25.57 -5.17 1.52
C GLY A 187 -25.83 -4.47 2.86
N VAL A 188 -24.79 -4.17 3.64
CA VAL A 188 -24.94 -3.37 4.87
C VAL A 188 -25.15 -1.91 4.51
N SER A 189 -26.30 -1.35 4.89
CA SER A 189 -26.54 0.09 4.73
C SER A 189 -25.64 0.90 5.67
N PRO A 190 -24.92 1.92 5.16
CA PRO A 190 -24.10 2.80 6.00
C PRO A 190 -24.86 3.57 7.08
N SER A 191 -26.14 3.88 6.83
CA SER A 191 -26.99 4.66 7.75
C SER A 191 -27.77 3.79 8.74
N ARG A 192 -27.55 2.47 8.73
CA ARG A 192 -28.20 1.57 9.68
C ARG A 192 -27.39 1.56 10.97
N GLU A 193 -28.10 1.71 12.09
CA GLU A 193 -27.49 1.61 13.40
C GLU A 193 -27.19 0.15 13.79
N PHE A 194 -26.00 -0.06 14.35
CA PHE A 194 -25.57 -1.32 14.94
C PHE A 194 -25.07 -1.10 16.36
N ALA A 195 -25.37 -2.06 17.23
CA ALA A 195 -24.82 -2.08 18.58
C ALA A 195 -23.32 -2.39 18.52
N TYR A 196 -22.54 -1.64 19.27
CA TYR A 196 -21.10 -1.82 19.38
C TYR A 196 -20.65 -1.62 20.83
N LYS A 197 -19.44 -2.07 21.14
CA LYS A 197 -18.80 -1.77 22.42
C LYS A 197 -17.83 -0.61 22.24
N THR A 198 -17.97 0.42 23.08
CA THR A 198 -17.11 1.60 23.07
C THR A 198 -15.73 1.31 23.64
N GLY A 199 -14.74 2.05 23.17
CA GLY A 199 -13.42 2.12 23.80
C GLY A 199 -12.44 1.07 23.30
N SER A 200 -11.18 1.52 23.27
CA SER A 200 -9.96 0.82 22.83
C SER A 200 -9.45 1.23 21.44
N SER A 201 -8.16 1.55 21.41
CA SER A 201 -7.31 1.65 20.22
C SER A 201 -6.91 0.29 19.65
N LYS A 202 -7.29 -0.82 20.30
CA LYS A 202 -7.11 -2.22 19.85
C LYS A 202 -8.45 -2.94 19.74
N ILE A 203 -8.44 -4.11 19.11
CA ILE A 203 -9.57 -5.04 19.09
C ILE A 203 -9.34 -6.10 20.16
N TYR A 204 -10.37 -6.39 20.96
CA TYR A 204 -10.37 -7.41 22.00
C TYR A 204 -11.54 -8.38 21.76
N GLY A 205 -11.46 -9.59 22.33
CA GLY A 205 -12.50 -10.61 22.13
C GLY A 205 -13.88 -10.16 22.58
N ASP A 206 -13.95 -9.31 23.61
CA ASP A 206 -15.19 -8.74 24.14
C ASP A 206 -15.86 -7.70 23.21
N HIS A 207 -15.17 -7.24 22.16
CA HIS A 207 -15.80 -6.46 21.08
C HIS A 207 -16.66 -7.33 20.17
N LEU A 208 -16.40 -8.64 20.13
CA LEU A 208 -17.07 -9.59 19.23
C LEU A 208 -18.24 -10.30 19.92
N GLU A 209 -18.33 -10.21 21.25
CA GLU A 209 -19.40 -10.81 22.04
C GLU A 209 -20.78 -10.19 21.78
N ASP A 210 -21.83 -10.95 22.06
CA ASP A 210 -23.19 -10.44 21.96
C ASP A 210 -23.50 -9.36 22.99
N LEU A 211 -24.05 -8.27 22.47
CA LEU A 211 -24.32 -7.07 23.24
C LEU A 211 -25.79 -7.04 23.66
N GLY A 212 -26.03 -6.82 24.95
CA GLY A 212 -27.38 -6.71 25.50
C GLY A 212 -28.16 -5.48 25.02
N ALA A 213 -29.45 -5.43 25.34
CA ALA A 213 -30.40 -4.41 24.84
C ALA A 213 -30.05 -2.94 25.15
N GLY A 214 -29.11 -2.68 26.06
CA GLY A 214 -28.65 -1.33 26.45
C GLY A 214 -27.32 -0.90 25.82
N ALA A 215 -26.74 -1.70 24.93
CA ALA A 215 -25.47 -1.33 24.29
C ALA A 215 -25.63 -0.09 23.39
N PRO A 216 -24.61 0.80 23.37
CA PRO A 216 -24.64 1.96 22.50
C PRO A 216 -24.71 1.54 21.03
N LYS A 217 -25.36 2.38 20.24
CA LYS A 217 -25.52 2.18 18.80
C LYS A 217 -25.00 3.39 18.06
N THR A 218 -24.49 3.14 16.87
CA THR A 218 -24.06 4.16 15.91
C THR A 218 -24.20 3.57 14.52
N ASP A 219 -24.10 4.40 13.49
CA ASP A 219 -24.08 3.96 12.10
C ASP A 219 -22.64 3.90 11.56
N MET A 220 -22.47 3.41 10.33
CA MET A 220 -21.14 3.27 9.73
C MET A 220 -20.51 4.63 9.42
N ILE A 221 -21.32 5.67 9.18
CA ILE A 221 -20.84 7.01 8.82
C ILE A 221 -20.15 7.63 10.03
N ASP A 222 -20.83 7.65 11.17
CA ASP A 222 -20.31 8.18 12.43
C ASP A 222 -19.17 7.30 12.96
N ALA A 223 -19.31 5.98 12.91
CA ALA A 223 -18.25 5.06 13.33
C ALA A 223 -16.97 5.21 12.50
N PHE A 224 -17.09 5.47 11.19
CA PHE A 224 -15.95 5.72 10.31
C PHE A 224 -15.28 7.05 10.65
N ALA A 225 -16.07 8.11 10.86
CA ALA A 225 -15.57 9.43 11.25
C ALA A 225 -14.83 9.39 12.61
N ASP A 226 -15.35 8.63 13.57
CA ASP A 226 -14.75 8.45 14.90
C ASP A 226 -13.63 7.38 14.91
N SER A 227 -13.33 6.76 13.77
CA SER A 227 -12.35 5.68 13.63
C SER A 227 -12.58 4.53 14.64
N ASN A 228 -13.83 4.14 14.82
CA ASN A 228 -14.27 3.26 15.89
C ASN A 228 -13.91 1.78 15.64
N ASN A 229 -12.92 1.27 16.36
CA ASN A 229 -12.46 -0.11 16.20
C ASN A 229 -13.52 -1.15 16.57
N GLY A 230 -14.23 -0.97 17.69
CA GLY A 230 -15.21 -1.93 18.18
C GLY A 230 -16.38 -2.11 17.21
N PHE A 231 -16.84 -1.02 16.60
CA PHE A 231 -17.87 -1.06 15.56
C PHE A 231 -17.42 -1.87 14.34
N PHE A 232 -16.27 -1.54 13.75
CA PHE A 232 -15.78 -2.22 12.55
C PHE A 232 -15.41 -3.68 12.82
N ALA A 233 -14.80 -3.98 13.96
CA ALA A 233 -14.45 -5.35 14.34
C ALA A 233 -15.69 -6.22 14.46
N ARG A 234 -16.69 -5.77 15.24
CA ARG A 234 -17.93 -6.52 15.44
C ARG A 234 -18.72 -6.68 14.15
N LEU A 235 -18.88 -5.60 13.40
CA LEU A 235 -19.71 -5.64 12.20
C LEU A 235 -19.06 -6.49 11.10
N ALA A 236 -17.73 -6.45 10.97
CA ALA A 236 -17.00 -7.35 10.08
C ALA A 236 -17.15 -8.81 10.51
N ASP A 237 -16.95 -9.13 11.79
CA ASP A 237 -17.12 -10.49 12.33
C ASP A 237 -18.52 -11.07 12.06
N GLN A 238 -19.56 -10.23 12.18
CA GLN A 238 -20.94 -10.64 11.98
C GLN A 238 -21.39 -10.75 10.51
N LYS A 239 -20.74 -10.03 9.59
CA LYS A 239 -21.28 -9.80 8.24
C LYS A 239 -20.33 -10.18 7.12
N LEU A 240 -19.06 -10.37 7.41
CA LEU A 240 -18.04 -10.67 6.42
C LEU A 240 -17.37 -12.00 6.73
N SER A 241 -17.05 -12.74 5.67
CA SER A 241 -16.07 -13.82 5.76
C SER A 241 -14.66 -13.25 5.63
N ARG A 242 -13.67 -14.05 6.00
CA ARG A 242 -12.25 -13.76 5.76
C ARG A 242 -12.00 -13.46 4.29
N GLU A 243 -12.53 -14.29 3.41
CA GLU A 243 -12.34 -14.22 1.96
C GLU A 243 -12.94 -12.93 1.39
N ALA A 244 -14.06 -12.45 1.94
CA ALA A 244 -14.66 -11.19 1.51
C ALA A 244 -13.75 -9.99 1.83
N ILE A 245 -13.13 -9.97 3.02
CA ILE A 245 -12.19 -8.91 3.41
C ILE A 245 -10.91 -9.01 2.58
N GLU A 246 -10.36 -10.22 2.39
CA GLU A 246 -9.15 -10.45 1.59
C GLU A 246 -9.36 -10.07 0.10
N LEU A 247 -10.52 -10.41 -0.47
CA LEU A 247 -10.88 -10.02 -1.83
C LEU A 247 -10.98 -8.49 -1.94
N MET A 248 -11.64 -7.84 -0.98
CA MET A 248 -11.76 -6.38 -1.00
C MET A 248 -10.39 -5.72 -0.82
N ALA A 249 -9.53 -6.24 0.07
CA ALA A 249 -8.17 -5.74 0.26
C ALA A 249 -7.38 -5.77 -1.07
N ARG A 250 -7.41 -6.89 -1.79
CA ARG A 250 -6.77 -7.02 -3.11
C ARG A 250 -7.33 -6.02 -4.14
N ARG A 251 -8.64 -5.78 -4.14
CA ARG A 251 -9.27 -4.77 -5.03
C ARG A 251 -8.76 -3.35 -4.73
N PHE A 252 -8.40 -3.07 -3.48
CA PHE A 252 -7.78 -1.80 -3.06
C PHE A 252 -6.26 -1.77 -3.21
N GLY A 253 -5.62 -2.86 -3.66
CA GLY A 253 -4.16 -2.94 -3.85
C GLY A 253 -3.35 -3.25 -2.59
N PHE A 254 -3.99 -3.83 -1.56
CA PHE A 254 -3.31 -4.40 -0.39
C PHE A 254 -2.79 -5.82 -0.61
#